data_AF-A0A950N8F5-F1
#
_entry.id   AF-A0A950N8F5-F1
#
_cell.length_a   1.000
_cell.length_b   1.000
_cell.length_c   1.000
_cell.angle_alpha   90.00
_cell.angle_beta   90.00
_cell.angle_gamma   90.00
#
_symmetry.space_group_name_H-M   'P 1'
#
loop_
_entity.id
_entity.type
_entity.pdbx_description
1 polymer ?
#
loop_
_entity_poly.entity_id
_entity_poly.type
_entity_poly.pdbx_seq_one_letter_code
_entity_poly.pdbx_strand_id
1 'polypeptide(L)'
;MASNRRLAAILAADVVGYSRLMGIDEEGTHERLKAHRRDLLDPKIKHHHGRVVKNTGDGVLAEFPSVIEAVQCAVEVQADMPRRNAGLEQNHRIRFRIGINLGDVITEPDDIYGDGVNIAARLEGLAEPDGICISHSVHDQIRDRLPYQFEDLGAQSVKNIARPLHVFVLRSQAIAELPESGIAAVAGPPPAIPFATGRAPRLSIVVLPFVNLNDDQEQQYLADAITEDLTTDLSRIADMIVISRTTAFTYKNKPVNTRQIGSELNVRYVLEGSLRRSGTRVRVNAQLIDAEADAHVWADRFDFSTHDLFALQDEITGQIAVALNLQLIGAEAARPTDNPDALDYVLRGRAALYHHQGPTPERFARAINLFESALSLDPQSVDTQALLGLALMGRVFEQMTKSAAADIERAERLIERALAASPNHAVAHFTRGQILRAQHRYEAAIPEYETAISLNRNWVLAIAALGICKFFAGALEEAIPAQELAIRLSPRDPRLPNWYWRIGMVHLLQSRIDQAISWIEKARRANPGLPGPRAWLASAYALKGDAERAAAELAEARRLSHDDRYATVARYRSSFGASNINTLAEATFLAGLRRAGVPDD
;
A
#
# COMPACT_ATOMS: atom_id res chain seq x y z
N MET A 1 -4.30 15.11 23.03
CA MET A 1 -4.27 15.90 21.79
C MET A 1 -3.56 15.06 20.74
N ALA A 2 -4.26 14.70 19.66
CA ALA A 2 -3.70 13.82 18.64
C ALA A 2 -2.65 14.58 17.82
N SER A 3 -1.45 14.02 17.68
CA SER A 3 -0.39 14.59 16.86
C SER A 3 -0.73 14.38 15.38
N ASN A 4 -0.77 15.47 14.61
CA ASN A 4 -1.10 15.43 13.19
C ASN A 4 0.12 14.90 12.41
N ARG A 5 0.06 13.65 11.94
CA ARG A 5 1.13 13.00 11.17
C ARG A 5 0.81 13.04 9.69
N ARG A 6 1.79 13.43 8.88
CA ARG A 6 1.69 13.46 7.41
C ARG A 6 3.04 13.20 6.75
N LEU A 7 3.03 12.75 5.51
CA LEU A 7 4.23 12.59 4.70
C LEU A 7 4.66 13.95 4.13
N ALA A 8 5.96 14.28 4.21
CA ALA A 8 6.51 15.52 3.65
C ALA A 8 7.92 15.31 3.09
N ALA A 9 8.29 16.10 2.08
CA ALA A 9 9.67 16.22 1.64
C ALA A 9 10.38 17.24 2.54
N ILE A 10 11.48 16.83 3.15
CA ILE A 10 12.18 17.60 4.19
C ILE A 10 13.57 17.92 3.67
N LEU A 11 13.87 19.21 3.60
CA LEU A 11 15.17 19.74 3.23
C LEU A 11 15.84 20.28 4.50
N ALA A 12 16.99 19.72 4.84
CA ALA A 12 17.88 20.24 5.85
C ALA A 12 19.13 20.82 5.16
N ALA A 13 19.49 22.06 5.49
CA ALA A 13 20.71 22.69 4.99
C ALA A 13 21.54 23.22 6.16
N ASP A 14 22.87 23.11 6.08
CA ASP A 14 23.79 23.60 7.11
C ASP A 14 25.05 24.26 6.54
N VAL A 15 25.65 25.19 7.28
CA VAL A 15 26.82 25.95 6.83
C VAL A 15 28.11 25.21 7.12
N VAL A 16 28.91 25.00 6.09
CA VAL A 16 30.20 24.32 6.21
C VAL A 16 31.19 25.17 7.01
N GLY A 17 31.55 24.69 8.20
CA GLY A 17 32.58 25.31 9.03
C GLY A 17 32.15 26.62 9.69
N TYR A 18 30.87 26.77 10.00
CA TYR A 18 30.31 27.98 10.60
C TYR A 18 31.09 28.50 11.82
N SER A 19 31.45 27.63 12.78
CA SER A 19 32.21 28.05 13.98
C SER A 19 33.55 28.70 13.64
N ARG A 20 34.21 28.25 12.55
CA ARG A 20 35.46 28.85 12.07
C ARG A 20 35.22 30.21 11.42
N LEU A 21 34.14 30.36 10.64
CA LEU A 21 33.76 31.64 10.03
C LEU A 21 33.43 32.68 11.12
N MET A 22 32.66 32.27 12.14
CA MET A 22 32.34 33.10 13.30
C MET A 22 33.59 33.52 14.10
N GLY A 23 34.59 32.64 14.20
CA GLY A 23 35.87 32.98 14.86
C GLY A 23 36.76 33.95 14.09
N ILE A 24 36.55 34.12 12.78
CA ILE A 24 37.32 35.05 11.92
C ILE A 24 36.62 36.41 11.86
N ASP A 25 35.32 36.41 11.64
CA ASP A 25 34.51 37.61 11.45
C ASP A 25 33.06 37.32 11.89
N GLU A 26 32.80 37.52 13.18
CA GLU A 26 31.53 37.19 13.82
C GLU A 26 30.36 37.99 13.21
N GLU A 27 30.47 39.31 13.21
CA GLU A 27 29.44 40.22 12.72
C GLU A 27 29.22 40.08 11.21
N GLY A 28 30.29 40.02 10.41
CA GLY A 28 30.16 39.89 8.98
C GLY A 28 29.67 38.50 8.55
N THR A 29 30.02 37.42 9.27
CA THR A 29 29.48 36.08 8.97
C THR A 29 27.98 36.01 9.25
N HIS A 30 27.54 36.60 10.36
CA HIS A 30 26.11 36.68 10.67
C HIS A 30 25.33 37.47 9.61
N GLU A 31 25.82 38.65 9.22
CA GLU A 31 25.17 39.46 8.19
C GLU A 31 25.17 38.80 6.80
N ARG A 32 26.27 38.14 6.40
CA ARG A 32 26.32 37.38 5.14
C ARG A 32 25.32 36.21 5.15
N LEU A 33 25.23 35.45 6.24
CA LEU A 33 24.28 34.34 6.35
C LEU A 33 22.82 34.84 6.28
N LYS A 34 22.52 35.94 6.98
CA LYS A 34 21.21 36.59 6.95
C LYS A 34 20.84 37.08 5.56
N ALA A 35 21.80 37.64 4.82
CA ALA A 35 21.62 38.03 3.43
C ALA A 35 21.37 36.82 2.52
N HIS A 36 22.11 35.71 2.66
CA HIS A 36 21.84 34.50 1.90
C HIS A 36 20.46 33.90 2.22
N ARG A 37 20.01 33.95 3.48
CA ARG A 37 18.66 33.51 3.83
C ARG A 37 17.59 34.35 3.15
N ARG A 38 17.62 35.67 3.36
CA ARG A 38 16.63 36.61 2.86
C ARG A 38 16.58 36.67 1.33
N ASP A 39 17.74 36.63 0.68
CA ASP A 39 17.88 36.95 -0.74
C ASP A 39 18.10 35.72 -1.64
N LEU A 40 18.27 34.52 -1.07
CA LEU A 40 18.47 33.27 -1.83
C LEU A 40 17.59 32.13 -1.32
N LEU A 41 17.76 31.69 -0.07
CA LEU A 41 17.06 30.51 0.45
C LEU A 41 15.56 30.75 0.55
N ASP A 42 15.11 31.75 1.31
CA ASP A 42 13.67 31.98 1.56
C ASP A 42 12.89 32.25 0.26
N PRO A 43 13.40 33.07 -0.70
CA PRO A 43 12.73 33.26 -1.98
C PRO A 43 12.66 31.99 -2.82
N LYS A 44 13.72 31.17 -2.88
CA LYS A 44 13.72 29.93 -3.67
C LYS A 44 12.85 28.86 -3.03
N ILE A 45 12.90 28.71 -1.71
CA ILE A 45 12.01 27.80 -0.96
C ILE A 45 10.56 28.18 -1.25
N LYS A 46 10.21 29.47 -1.15
CA LYS A 46 8.86 29.95 -1.47
C LYS A 46 8.49 29.78 -2.94
N HIS A 47 9.42 30.01 -3.87
CA HIS A 47 9.21 29.84 -5.30
C HIS A 47 8.86 28.39 -5.66
N HIS A 48 9.52 27.44 -4.99
CA HIS A 48 9.29 26.01 -5.09
C HIS A 48 8.24 25.50 -4.08
N HIS A 49 7.32 26.38 -3.66
CA HIS A 49 6.18 26.05 -2.78
C HIS A 49 6.53 25.40 -1.43
N GLY A 50 7.79 25.51 -1.00
CA GLY A 50 8.24 25.08 0.31
C GLY A 50 7.90 26.09 1.40
N ARG A 51 7.86 25.60 2.63
CA ARG A 51 7.72 26.40 3.86
C ARG A 51 8.98 26.23 4.69
N VAL A 52 9.62 27.35 5.05
CA VAL A 52 10.67 27.34 6.09
C VAL A 52 9.99 27.01 7.41
N VAL A 53 10.39 25.90 8.02
CA VAL A 53 9.88 25.47 9.33
C VAL A 53 10.61 26.23 10.43
N LYS A 54 11.95 26.13 10.44
CA LYS A 54 12.78 26.83 11.41
C LYS A 54 14.19 27.05 10.91
N ASN A 55 14.84 28.05 11.49
CA ASN A 55 16.27 28.30 11.34
C ASN A 55 17.01 27.62 12.50
N THR A 56 17.86 26.65 12.22
CA THR A 56 18.63 25.90 13.22
C THR A 56 20.00 26.52 13.42
N GLY A 57 20.05 27.73 13.98
CA GLY A 57 21.31 28.47 14.17
C GLY A 57 21.88 28.90 12.82
N ASP A 58 22.86 28.15 12.32
CA ASP A 58 23.50 28.25 11.00
C ASP A 58 22.77 27.50 9.89
N GLY A 59 21.99 26.47 10.23
CA GLY A 59 21.19 25.72 9.28
C GLY A 59 19.76 26.23 9.05
N VAL A 60 19.09 25.63 8.06
CA VAL A 60 17.69 25.85 7.71
C VAL A 60 16.99 24.49 7.57
N LEU A 61 15.80 24.38 8.16
CA LEU A 61 14.89 23.26 7.94
C LEU A 61 13.66 23.77 7.19
N ALA A 62 13.41 23.19 6.03
CA ALA A 62 12.25 23.49 5.20
C ALA A 62 11.48 22.22 4.86
N GLU A 63 10.17 22.35 4.74
CA GLU A 63 9.28 21.30 4.24
C GLU A 63 8.73 21.69 2.87
N PHE A 64 8.56 20.68 2.03
CA PHE A 64 8.00 20.81 0.69
C PHE A 64 6.87 19.82 0.52
N PRO A 65 5.80 20.21 -0.20
CA PRO A 65 4.73 19.28 -0.58
C PRO A 65 5.18 18.29 -1.66
N SER A 66 6.31 18.55 -2.33
CA SER A 66 6.85 17.75 -3.43
C SER A 66 8.35 17.52 -3.29
N VAL A 67 8.78 16.28 -3.51
CA VAL A 67 10.20 15.91 -3.58
C VAL A 67 10.91 16.59 -4.75
N ILE A 68 10.23 16.72 -5.89
CA ILE A 68 10.77 17.35 -7.09
C ILE A 68 11.12 18.81 -6.80
N GLU A 69 10.21 19.52 -6.15
CA GLU A 69 10.39 20.93 -5.79
C GLU A 69 11.49 21.11 -4.75
N ALA A 70 11.57 20.22 -3.75
CA ALA A 70 12.65 20.24 -2.77
C ALA A 70 14.03 20.09 -3.45
N VAL A 71 14.14 19.16 -4.41
CA VAL A 71 15.40 18.90 -5.13
C VAL A 71 15.76 20.03 -6.08
N GLN A 72 14.80 20.55 -6.85
CA GLN A 72 15.03 21.71 -7.72
C GLN A 72 15.45 22.94 -6.91
N CYS A 73 14.76 23.22 -5.80
CA CYS A 73 15.14 24.27 -4.88
C CYS A 73 16.58 24.10 -4.37
N ALA A 74 16.95 22.90 -3.94
CA ALA A 74 18.30 22.62 -3.45
C ALA A 74 19.37 22.81 -4.53
N VAL A 75 19.13 22.31 -5.74
CA VAL A 75 20.05 22.45 -6.87
C VAL A 75 20.23 23.92 -7.23
N GLU A 76 19.15 24.68 -7.33
CA GLU A 76 19.23 26.10 -7.62
C GLU A 76 19.93 26.92 -6.53
N VAL A 77 19.70 26.58 -5.25
CA VAL A 77 20.44 27.20 -4.15
C VAL A 77 21.93 26.94 -4.31
N GLN A 78 22.34 25.67 -4.50
CA GLN A 78 23.76 25.33 -4.65
C GLN A 78 24.39 25.93 -5.92
N ALA A 79 23.63 26.03 -7.02
CA ALA A 79 24.12 26.63 -8.28
C ALA A 79 24.34 28.15 -8.18
N ASP A 80 23.53 28.86 -7.41
CA ASP A 80 23.64 30.33 -7.25
C ASP A 80 24.66 30.74 -6.17
N MET A 81 24.99 29.85 -5.22
CA MET A 81 25.94 30.15 -4.13
C MET A 81 27.33 30.59 -4.61
N PRO A 82 27.97 29.99 -5.64
CA PRO A 82 29.25 30.45 -6.18
C PRO A 82 29.23 31.92 -6.60
N ARG A 83 28.15 32.38 -7.25
CA ARG A 83 28.01 33.79 -7.68
C ARG A 83 27.93 34.72 -6.48
N ARG A 84 27.24 34.32 -5.41
CA ARG A 84 27.14 35.14 -4.19
C ARG A 84 28.43 35.17 -3.37
N ASN A 85 29.26 34.15 -3.51
CA ASN A 85 30.60 34.10 -2.94
C ASN A 85 31.67 34.76 -3.82
N ALA A 86 31.30 35.26 -5.01
CA ALA A 86 32.22 35.92 -5.91
C ALA A 86 32.77 37.20 -5.26
N GLY A 87 34.10 37.39 -5.35
CA GLY A 87 34.78 38.53 -4.74
C GLY A 87 35.07 38.39 -3.23
N LEU A 88 34.62 37.33 -2.56
CA LEU A 88 34.99 37.03 -1.18
C LEU A 88 36.23 36.14 -1.10
N GLU A 89 37.10 36.43 -0.13
CA GLU A 89 38.21 35.53 0.24
C GLU A 89 37.67 34.18 0.71
N GLN A 90 38.44 33.11 0.50
CA GLN A 90 38.02 31.74 0.80
C GLN A 90 37.53 31.55 2.25
N ASN A 91 38.09 32.31 3.19
CA ASN A 91 37.74 32.26 4.61
C ASN A 91 36.50 33.06 4.99
N HIS A 92 35.87 33.77 4.05
CA HIS A 92 34.61 34.50 4.26
C HIS A 92 33.43 33.92 3.46
N ARG A 93 33.68 32.90 2.62
CA ARG A 93 32.66 32.26 1.78
C ARG A 93 31.75 31.36 2.61
N ILE A 94 30.44 31.53 2.45
CA ILE A 94 29.43 30.65 3.06
C ILE A 94 29.11 29.55 2.06
N ARG A 95 29.19 28.30 2.49
CA ARG A 95 28.93 27.11 1.67
C ARG A 95 27.93 26.25 2.40
N PHE A 96 26.97 25.66 1.68
CA PHE A 96 25.95 24.81 2.29
C PHE A 96 26.21 23.33 1.98
N ARG A 97 25.80 22.49 2.93
CA ARG A 97 25.46 21.09 2.70
C ARG A 97 23.95 20.98 2.72
N ILE A 98 23.39 20.14 1.85
CA ILE A 98 21.94 19.93 1.80
C ILE A 98 21.62 18.43 1.83
N GLY A 99 20.66 18.07 2.68
CA GLY A 99 20.09 16.74 2.79
C GLY A 99 18.59 16.76 2.53
N ILE A 100 18.08 15.83 1.69
CA ILE A 100 16.66 15.75 1.37
C ILE A 100 16.13 14.34 1.63
N ASN A 101 15.06 14.25 2.41
CA ASN A 101 14.36 13.01 2.70
C ASN A 101 12.85 13.13 2.48
N LEU A 102 12.22 12.03 2.08
CA LEU A 102 10.76 11.88 2.11
C LEU A 102 10.39 10.98 3.27
N GLY A 103 9.59 11.48 4.22
CA GLY A 103 9.20 10.69 5.39
C GLY A 103 8.06 11.30 6.19
N ASP A 104 7.52 10.50 7.12
CA ASP A 104 6.45 10.92 8.02
C ASP A 104 6.98 11.96 9.02
N VAL A 105 6.21 13.04 9.18
CA VAL A 105 6.45 14.09 10.15
C VAL A 105 5.22 14.35 11.00
N ILE A 106 5.45 14.57 12.29
CA ILE A 106 4.49 15.16 13.22
C ILE A 106 4.55 16.67 13.00
N THR A 107 3.42 17.26 12.59
CA THR A 107 3.32 18.69 12.32
C THR A 107 2.73 19.40 13.54
N GLU A 108 3.44 20.41 14.01
CA GLU A 108 2.95 21.44 14.93
C GLU A 108 2.83 22.77 14.18
N PRO A 109 2.12 23.79 14.70
CA PRO A 109 1.89 25.05 13.97
C PRO A 109 3.18 25.67 13.39
N ASP A 110 4.27 25.63 14.16
CA ASP A 110 5.55 26.26 13.81
C ASP A 110 6.75 25.30 13.76
N ASP A 111 6.53 23.98 13.86
CA ASP A 111 7.63 23.00 13.82
C ASP A 111 7.23 21.65 13.21
N ILE A 112 8.23 20.86 12.80
CA ILE A 112 8.07 19.46 12.39
C ILE A 112 9.01 18.55 13.15
N TYR A 113 8.50 17.39 13.56
CA TYR A 113 9.24 16.39 14.31
C TYR A 113 9.09 15.00 13.70
N GLY A 114 10.04 14.12 13.95
CA GLY A 114 9.95 12.72 13.56
C GLY A 114 11.21 12.21 12.86
N ASP A 115 11.20 10.91 12.57
CA ASP A 115 12.34 10.23 11.96
C ASP A 115 12.69 10.80 10.59
N GLY A 116 11.69 11.28 9.83
CA GLY A 116 11.92 11.92 8.54
C GLY A 116 12.84 13.15 8.63
N VAL A 117 12.69 13.96 9.68
CA VAL A 117 13.50 15.16 9.94
C VAL A 117 14.91 14.78 10.33
N ASN A 118 15.03 13.77 11.20
CA ASN A 118 16.33 13.24 11.63
C ASN A 118 17.12 12.69 10.44
N ILE A 119 16.46 11.94 9.54
CA ILE A 119 17.08 11.40 8.33
C ILE A 119 17.57 12.52 7.41
N ALA A 120 16.76 13.56 7.15
CA ALA A 120 17.17 14.69 6.33
C ALA A 120 18.44 15.38 6.87
N ALA A 121 18.51 15.60 8.19
CA ALA A 121 19.69 16.15 8.84
C ALA A 121 20.91 15.21 8.79
N ARG A 122 20.72 13.88 8.80
CA ARG A 122 21.83 12.92 8.61
C ARG A 122 22.33 12.90 7.17
N LEU A 123 21.45 13.03 6.19
CA LEU A 123 21.83 13.13 4.79
C LEU A 123 22.62 14.42 4.54
N GLU A 124 22.20 15.55 5.12
CA GLU A 124 22.95 16.81 5.08
C GLU A 124 24.38 16.59 5.58
N GLY A 125 24.55 15.98 6.76
CA GLY A 125 25.87 15.70 7.32
C GLY A 125 26.74 14.76 6.49
N LEU A 126 26.17 13.97 5.57
CA LEU A 126 26.89 13.14 4.62
C LEU A 126 27.27 13.88 3.33
N ALA A 127 26.60 15.01 3.02
CA ALA A 127 26.89 15.78 1.83
C ALA A 127 28.28 16.43 1.90
N GLU A 128 28.97 16.46 0.76
CA GLU A 128 30.16 17.29 0.63
C GLU A 128 29.79 18.78 0.63
N PRO A 129 30.74 19.69 0.93
CA PRO A 129 30.51 21.12 0.76
C PRO A 129 30.04 21.47 -0.67
N ASP A 130 28.97 22.25 -0.78
CA ASP A 130 28.23 22.56 -2.03
C ASP A 130 27.52 21.36 -2.69
N GLY A 131 27.47 20.21 -2.03
CA GLY A 131 26.78 19.00 -2.51
C GLY A 131 25.37 18.84 -1.96
N ILE A 132 24.65 17.87 -2.52
CA ILE A 132 23.30 17.49 -2.09
C ILE A 132 23.26 15.98 -1.90
N CYS A 133 22.82 15.52 -0.73
CA CYS A 133 22.54 14.10 -0.46
C CYS A 133 21.04 13.86 -0.36
N ILE A 134 20.58 12.76 -0.94
CA ILE A 134 19.17 12.37 -0.92
C ILE A 134 19.01 10.93 -0.47
N SER A 135 17.86 10.67 0.17
CA SER A 135 17.42 9.31 0.48
C SER A 135 17.05 8.53 -0.78
N HIS A 136 17.08 7.20 -0.70
CA HIS A 136 16.59 6.32 -1.76
C HIS A 136 15.14 6.60 -2.18
N SER A 137 14.24 6.89 -1.23
CA SER A 137 12.84 7.23 -1.53
C SER A 137 12.71 8.52 -2.34
N VAL A 138 13.62 9.48 -2.14
CA VAL A 138 13.70 10.70 -2.95
C VAL A 138 14.24 10.38 -4.35
N HIS A 139 15.32 9.60 -4.43
CA HIS A 139 15.93 9.20 -5.70
C HIS A 139 14.94 8.50 -6.63
N ASP A 140 14.18 7.53 -6.13
CA ASP A 140 13.19 6.79 -6.92
C ASP A 140 12.09 7.67 -7.50
N GLN A 141 11.76 8.78 -6.84
CA GLN A 141 10.75 9.71 -7.34
C GLN A 141 11.28 10.70 -8.36
N ILE A 142 12.59 10.97 -8.40
CA ILE A 142 13.18 12.01 -9.26
C ILE A 142 13.99 11.47 -10.44
N ARG A 143 14.50 10.22 -10.38
CA ARG A 143 15.48 9.69 -11.35
C ARG A 143 15.02 9.78 -12.82
N ASP A 144 13.70 9.68 -13.05
CA ASP A 144 13.08 9.71 -14.37
C ASP A 144 12.38 11.06 -14.68
N ARG A 145 12.49 12.04 -13.75
CA ARG A 145 11.73 13.30 -13.79
C ARG A 145 12.60 14.55 -13.78
N LEU A 146 13.81 14.45 -13.22
CA LEU A 146 14.77 15.55 -13.17
C LEU A 146 16.05 15.15 -13.92
N PRO A 147 16.68 16.09 -14.65
CA PRO A 147 17.88 15.80 -15.44
C PRO A 147 19.16 15.69 -14.58
N TYR A 148 19.03 15.52 -13.26
CA TYR A 148 20.14 15.49 -12.33
C TYR A 148 20.62 14.06 -12.13
N GLN A 149 21.89 13.80 -12.45
CA GLN A 149 22.50 12.49 -12.24
C GLN A 149 23.07 12.40 -10.83
N PHE A 150 22.36 11.69 -9.94
CA PHE A 150 22.84 11.38 -8.61
C PHE A 150 23.69 10.10 -8.63
N GLU A 151 24.86 10.15 -8.00
CA GLU A 151 25.75 9.00 -7.78
C GLU A 151 25.24 8.16 -6.60
N ASP A 152 25.22 6.84 -6.75
CA ASP A 152 24.84 5.93 -5.66
C ASP A 152 26.01 5.73 -4.67
N LEU A 153 25.81 6.15 -3.41
CA LEU A 153 26.76 5.93 -2.30
C LEU A 153 26.49 4.64 -1.52
N GLY A 154 25.44 3.90 -1.88
CA GLY A 154 25.04 2.67 -1.21
C GLY A 154 24.54 2.89 0.22
N ALA A 155 24.58 1.82 1.00
CA ALA A 155 24.15 1.81 2.39
C ALA A 155 25.16 2.52 3.32
N GLN A 156 24.72 3.61 3.95
CA GLN A 156 25.48 4.43 4.89
C GLN A 156 24.92 4.28 6.30
N SER A 157 25.81 3.93 7.24
CA SER A 157 25.46 3.87 8.67
C SER A 157 25.60 5.25 9.30
N VAL A 158 24.51 5.80 9.82
CA VAL A 158 24.49 7.12 10.47
C VAL A 158 24.07 7.02 11.94
N LYS A 159 24.52 7.97 12.76
CA LYS A 159 24.28 7.97 14.20
C LYS A 159 22.77 8.02 14.51
N ASN A 160 22.34 7.19 15.45
CA ASN A 160 20.97 7.13 15.99
C ASN A 160 19.89 6.71 14.97
N ILE A 161 20.27 5.98 13.93
CA ILE A 161 19.34 5.30 13.02
C ILE A 161 19.74 3.82 12.96
N ALA A 162 18.82 2.93 13.36
CA ALA A 162 19.12 1.50 13.54
C ALA A 162 19.40 0.74 12.24
N ARG A 163 18.99 1.29 11.08
CA ARG A 163 19.17 0.68 9.75
C ARG A 163 20.07 1.59 8.90
N PRO A 164 21.01 1.03 8.12
CA PRO A 164 21.76 1.81 7.14
C PRO A 164 20.81 2.50 6.15
N LEU A 165 21.08 3.78 5.86
CA LEU A 165 20.34 4.55 4.87
C LEU A 165 21.01 4.36 3.52
N HIS A 166 20.25 4.01 2.48
CA HIS A 166 20.77 4.02 1.12
C HIS A 166 20.74 5.47 0.60
N VAL A 167 21.93 6.00 0.29
CA VAL A 167 22.13 7.44 -0.01
C VAL A 167 22.58 7.63 -1.44
N PHE A 168 22.05 8.66 -2.09
CA PHE A 168 22.52 9.13 -3.39
C PHE A 168 23.03 10.56 -3.26
N VAL A 169 24.05 10.93 -4.03
CA VAL A 169 24.71 12.24 -3.93
C VAL A 169 24.78 12.94 -5.28
N LEU A 170 24.48 14.23 -5.30
CA LEU A 170 24.81 15.13 -6.39
C LEU A 170 26.01 15.97 -5.96
N ARG A 171 27.13 15.76 -6.65
CA ARG A 171 28.42 16.38 -6.36
C ARG A 171 28.43 17.85 -6.74
N SER A 172 29.22 18.64 -6.02
CA SER A 172 29.44 20.06 -6.29
C SER A 172 29.86 20.34 -7.75
N GLN A 173 30.73 19.48 -8.32
CA GLN A 173 31.15 19.59 -9.71
C GLN A 173 29.99 19.39 -10.70
N ALA A 174 29.15 18.38 -10.48
CA ALA A 174 28.00 18.11 -11.33
C ALA A 174 26.97 19.25 -11.29
N ILE A 175 26.81 19.91 -10.14
CA ILE A 175 25.94 21.09 -9.99
C ILE A 175 26.51 22.28 -10.78
N ALA A 176 27.82 22.50 -10.75
CA ALA A 176 28.48 23.59 -11.47
C ALA A 176 28.43 23.45 -13.01
N GLU A 177 28.27 22.22 -13.51
CA GLU A 177 28.19 21.91 -14.94
C GLU A 177 26.76 22.03 -15.52
N LEU A 178 25.76 22.37 -14.71
CA LEU A 178 24.38 22.54 -15.16
C LEU A 178 24.20 23.80 -16.05
N PRO A 179 23.48 23.71 -17.19
CA PRO A 179 23.29 24.84 -18.09
C PRO A 179 22.47 25.97 -17.45
N GLU A 180 22.94 27.22 -17.57
CA GLU A 180 22.30 28.43 -16.98
C GLU A 180 20.84 28.65 -17.44
N SER A 181 20.44 28.06 -18.57
CA SER A 181 19.11 28.21 -19.18
C SER A 181 18.00 27.37 -18.52
N GLY A 182 18.33 26.53 -17.52
CA GLY A 182 17.36 25.73 -16.76
C GLY A 182 16.72 26.44 -15.56
N ILE A 183 17.00 27.74 -15.34
CA ILE A 183 16.75 28.42 -14.05
C ILE A 183 15.92 29.72 -14.20
N ALA A 184 15.08 29.86 -15.23
CA ALA A 184 14.21 31.04 -15.39
C ALA A 184 12.72 30.70 -15.58
N ALA A 185 11.95 30.95 -14.51
CA ALA A 185 10.53 31.33 -14.44
C ALA A 185 9.55 30.72 -15.48
N VAL A 186 8.77 29.71 -15.07
CA VAL A 186 7.53 29.34 -15.76
C VAL A 186 6.34 29.95 -15.03
N ALA A 187 6.05 31.23 -15.31
CA ALA A 187 4.73 31.82 -15.09
C ALA A 187 3.87 31.66 -16.36
N GLY A 188 3.67 30.41 -16.76
CA GLY A 188 2.82 29.96 -17.85
C GLY A 188 2.25 28.58 -17.51
N PRO A 189 1.23 28.07 -18.21
CA PRO A 189 0.80 26.68 -18.02
C PRO A 189 2.06 25.80 -18.11
N PRO A 190 2.20 24.78 -17.24
CA PRO A 190 3.43 24.03 -17.10
C PRO A 190 3.91 23.61 -18.49
N PRO A 191 5.22 23.74 -18.80
CA PRO A 191 5.71 23.24 -20.06
C PRO A 191 5.35 21.76 -20.09
N ALA A 192 4.71 21.35 -21.19
CA ALA A 192 4.51 19.94 -21.46
C ALA A 192 5.86 19.26 -21.20
N ILE A 193 5.91 18.41 -20.17
CA ILE A 193 7.08 17.60 -19.89
C ILE A 193 7.37 16.92 -21.24
N PRO A 194 8.58 17.06 -21.81
CA PRO A 194 8.94 16.26 -22.96
C PRO A 194 9.10 14.83 -22.43
N PHE A 195 7.98 14.16 -22.20
CA PHE A 195 7.97 12.72 -22.19
C PHE A 195 8.51 12.35 -23.56
N ALA A 196 9.63 11.62 -23.55
CA ALA A 196 10.13 10.94 -24.73
C ALA A 196 8.93 10.37 -25.49
N THR A 197 8.96 10.44 -26.81
CA THR A 197 7.94 10.02 -27.79
C THR A 197 7.59 8.53 -27.70
N GLY A 198 7.17 8.08 -26.53
CA GLY A 198 6.91 6.70 -26.14
C GLY A 198 5.50 6.58 -25.57
N ARG A 199 4.94 5.38 -25.71
CA ARG A 199 3.61 5.04 -25.20
C ARG A 199 3.56 5.22 -23.69
N ALA A 200 2.44 5.73 -23.16
CA ALA A 200 2.22 5.84 -21.71
C ALA A 200 2.52 4.51 -21.00
N PRO A 201 3.18 4.52 -19.82
CA PRO A 201 3.46 3.31 -19.07
C PRO A 201 2.18 2.51 -18.80
N ARG A 202 2.26 1.18 -18.86
CA ARG A 202 1.07 0.29 -18.81
C ARG A 202 0.22 0.51 -17.55
N LEU A 203 0.86 0.55 -16.39
CA LEU A 203 0.22 0.84 -15.10
C LEU A 203 0.46 2.30 -14.70
N SER A 204 -0.10 3.25 -15.44
CA SER A 204 -0.02 4.69 -15.10
C SER A 204 -1.40 5.31 -14.95
N ILE A 205 -1.61 6.08 -13.88
CA ILE A 205 -2.92 6.63 -13.52
C ILE A 205 -2.83 8.05 -12.92
N VAL A 206 -3.83 8.87 -13.21
CA VAL A 206 -4.13 10.10 -12.46
C VAL A 206 -5.48 9.97 -11.76
N VAL A 207 -5.55 10.37 -10.49
CA VAL A 207 -6.81 10.48 -9.75
C VAL A 207 -7.27 11.92 -9.78
N LEU A 208 -8.32 12.21 -10.55
CA LEU A 208 -8.89 13.55 -10.63
C LEU A 208 -9.60 13.93 -9.33
N PRO A 209 -9.71 15.24 -9.01
CA PRO A 209 -10.49 15.72 -7.89
C PRO A 209 -11.93 15.20 -7.97
N PHE A 210 -12.39 14.51 -6.93
CA PHE A 210 -13.76 14.03 -6.88
C PHE A 210 -14.72 15.21 -6.86
N VAL A 211 -15.76 15.13 -7.68
CA VAL A 211 -16.74 16.21 -7.83
C VAL A 211 -17.74 16.15 -6.70
N ASN A 212 -17.87 17.25 -5.98
CA ASN A 212 -18.93 17.43 -4.99
C ASN A 212 -20.23 17.88 -5.67
N LEU A 213 -21.28 17.05 -5.63
CA LEU A 213 -22.56 17.35 -6.29
C LEU A 213 -23.54 18.16 -5.42
N ASN A 214 -23.23 18.37 -4.15
CA ASN A 214 -23.97 19.25 -3.27
C ASN A 214 -23.00 20.39 -2.90
N ASP A 215 -23.33 21.66 -3.11
CA ASP A 215 -22.42 22.82 -2.89
C ASP A 215 -22.08 23.09 -1.39
N ASP A 216 -21.79 22.03 -0.63
CA ASP A 216 -21.44 22.01 0.79
C ASP A 216 -19.92 21.90 0.98
N GLN A 217 -19.34 22.81 1.76
CA GLN A 217 -17.90 22.90 2.03
C GLN A 217 -17.36 21.68 2.81
N GLU A 218 -18.15 21.09 3.71
CA GLU A 218 -17.75 19.88 4.45
C GLU A 218 -17.59 18.69 3.49
N GLN A 219 -18.51 18.58 2.53
CA GLN A 219 -18.48 17.54 1.50
C GLN A 219 -17.35 17.77 0.48
N GLN A 220 -16.99 19.04 0.22
CA GLN A 220 -15.85 19.37 -0.63
C GLN A 220 -14.52 18.94 0.01
N TYR A 221 -14.37 19.12 1.33
CA TYR A 221 -13.21 18.63 2.07
C TYR A 221 -13.10 17.10 1.96
N LEU A 222 -14.21 16.38 2.16
CA LEU A 222 -14.25 14.93 2.02
C LEU A 222 -13.87 14.47 0.60
N ALA A 223 -14.38 15.13 -0.44
CA ALA A 223 -14.03 14.82 -1.83
C ALA A 223 -12.54 15.03 -2.12
N ASP A 224 -11.96 16.13 -1.63
CA ASP A 224 -10.53 16.43 -1.80
C ASP A 224 -9.64 15.44 -1.04
N ALA A 225 -10.06 15.02 0.15
CA ALA A 225 -9.36 14.04 0.97
C ALA A 225 -9.39 12.64 0.35
N ILE A 226 -10.53 12.20 -0.19
CA ILE A 226 -10.63 10.93 -0.93
C ILE A 226 -9.68 10.92 -2.13
N THR A 227 -9.60 12.01 -2.91
CA THR A 227 -8.64 12.10 -4.03
C THR A 227 -7.20 11.95 -3.55
N GLU A 228 -6.83 12.62 -2.46
CA GLU A 228 -5.49 12.57 -1.87
C GLU A 228 -5.13 11.16 -1.36
N ASP A 229 -6.03 10.55 -0.61
CA ASP A 229 -5.80 9.23 -0.04
C ASP A 229 -5.76 8.15 -1.13
N LEU A 230 -6.63 8.25 -2.14
CA LEU A 230 -6.60 7.33 -3.28
C LEU A 230 -5.29 7.46 -4.05
N THR A 231 -4.81 8.68 -4.30
CA THR A 231 -3.50 8.91 -4.93
C THR A 231 -2.39 8.23 -4.13
N THR A 232 -2.45 8.36 -2.81
CA THR A 232 -1.46 7.80 -1.88
C THR A 232 -1.52 6.27 -1.83
N ASP A 233 -2.71 5.68 -1.68
CA ASP A 233 -2.90 4.23 -1.60
C ASP A 233 -2.53 3.53 -2.90
N LEU A 234 -2.91 4.12 -4.03
CA LEU A 234 -2.55 3.64 -5.35
C LEU A 234 -1.03 3.67 -5.55
N SER A 235 -0.30 4.68 -5.05
CA SER A 235 1.16 4.75 -5.19
C SER A 235 1.92 3.61 -4.51
N ARG A 236 1.27 2.86 -3.60
CA ARG A 236 1.87 1.69 -2.93
C ARG A 236 1.74 0.40 -3.74
N ILE A 237 0.99 0.43 -4.85
CA ILE A 237 0.88 -0.71 -5.75
C ILE A 237 2.18 -0.80 -6.56
N ALA A 238 2.85 -1.94 -6.46
CA ALA A 238 4.09 -2.20 -7.19
C ALA A 238 3.92 -1.96 -8.70
N ASP A 239 4.94 -1.34 -9.31
CA ASP A 239 5.01 -0.99 -10.73
C ASP A 239 3.97 0.02 -11.23
N MET A 240 3.21 0.64 -10.31
CA MET A 240 2.18 1.62 -10.67
C MET A 240 2.70 3.06 -10.58
N ILE A 241 2.60 3.78 -11.70
CA ILE A 241 2.94 5.20 -11.79
C ILE A 241 1.69 6.01 -11.48
N VAL A 242 1.70 6.75 -10.38
CA VAL A 242 0.58 7.60 -9.97
C VAL A 242 0.98 9.06 -10.09
N ILE A 243 0.18 9.84 -10.79
CA ILE A 243 0.39 11.30 -10.92
C ILE A 243 0.07 11.97 -9.59
N SER A 244 0.91 12.95 -9.22
CA SER A 244 0.78 13.66 -7.96
C SER A 244 -0.58 14.35 -7.81
N ARG A 245 -1.04 14.44 -6.57
CA ARG A 245 -2.27 15.17 -6.20
C ARG A 245 -2.25 16.59 -6.75
N THR A 246 -1.16 17.34 -6.56
CA THR A 246 -1.07 18.74 -6.97
C THR A 246 -1.31 18.91 -8.47
N THR A 247 -0.70 18.05 -9.30
CA THR A 247 -0.91 18.03 -10.75
C THR A 247 -2.37 17.71 -11.09
N ALA A 248 -2.95 16.69 -10.45
CA ALA A 248 -4.35 16.33 -10.67
C ALA A 248 -5.32 17.47 -10.32
N PHE A 249 -5.04 18.21 -9.23
CA PHE A 249 -5.85 19.33 -8.79
C PHE A 249 -5.82 20.54 -9.74
N THR A 250 -4.85 20.61 -10.67
CA THR A 250 -4.88 21.63 -11.73
C THR A 250 -6.06 21.46 -12.70
N TYR A 251 -6.69 20.28 -12.73
CA TYR A 251 -7.88 19.96 -13.51
C TYR A 251 -9.19 20.17 -12.73
N LYS A 252 -9.12 20.60 -11.46
CA LYS A 252 -10.32 20.87 -10.64
C LYS A 252 -11.20 21.94 -11.29
N ASN A 253 -12.50 21.69 -11.34
CA ASN A 253 -13.51 22.58 -11.92
C ASN A 253 -13.29 22.93 -13.41
N LYS A 254 -12.47 22.16 -14.13
CA LYS A 254 -12.29 22.30 -15.58
C LYS A 254 -13.08 21.23 -16.32
N PRO A 255 -13.50 21.49 -17.57
CA PRO A 255 -14.02 20.44 -18.44
C PRO A 255 -12.97 19.31 -18.57
N VAL A 256 -13.36 18.08 -18.26
CA VAL A 256 -12.48 16.92 -18.31
C VAL A 256 -12.50 16.38 -19.73
N ASN A 257 -11.34 16.41 -20.41
CA ASN A 257 -11.08 15.64 -21.61
C ASN A 257 -10.01 14.60 -21.28
N THR A 258 -10.43 13.37 -21.04
CA THR A 258 -9.61 12.24 -20.61
C THR A 258 -8.45 11.95 -21.57
N ARG A 259 -8.69 12.02 -22.89
CA ARG A 259 -7.64 11.81 -23.91
C ARG A 259 -6.58 12.90 -23.88
N GLN A 260 -6.99 14.15 -23.73
CA GLN A 260 -6.07 15.27 -23.57
C GLN A 260 -5.25 15.11 -22.28
N ILE A 261 -5.90 14.80 -21.16
CA ILE A 261 -5.23 14.57 -19.86
C ILE A 261 -4.24 13.41 -19.96
N GLY A 262 -4.62 12.30 -20.59
CA GLY A 262 -3.73 11.15 -20.81
C GLY A 262 -2.49 11.52 -21.60
N SER A 263 -2.64 12.35 -22.65
CA SER A 263 -1.53 12.85 -23.44
C SER A 263 -0.65 13.86 -22.69
N GLU A 264 -1.25 14.79 -21.94
CA GLU A 264 -0.54 15.84 -21.19
C GLU A 264 0.28 15.26 -20.03
N LEU A 265 -0.30 14.27 -19.33
CA LEU A 265 0.32 13.65 -18.16
C LEU A 265 1.06 12.35 -18.49
N ASN A 266 1.01 11.90 -19.76
CA ASN A 266 1.53 10.62 -20.22
C ASN A 266 1.06 9.44 -19.35
N VAL A 267 -0.24 9.40 -19.08
CA VAL A 267 -0.88 8.33 -18.30
C VAL A 267 -1.84 7.51 -19.13
N ARG A 268 -1.93 6.23 -18.78
CA ARG A 268 -2.84 5.30 -19.43
C ARG A 268 -4.27 5.44 -18.92
N TYR A 269 -4.41 5.66 -17.62
CA TYR A 269 -5.69 5.63 -16.94
C TYR A 269 -6.02 6.96 -16.27
N VAL A 270 -7.30 7.31 -16.29
CA VAL A 270 -7.86 8.44 -15.55
C VAL A 270 -8.92 7.88 -14.61
N LEU A 271 -8.79 8.17 -13.32
CA LEU A 271 -9.83 7.92 -12.32
C LEU A 271 -10.57 9.21 -12.05
N GLU A 272 -11.88 9.19 -12.27
CA GLU A 272 -12.78 10.28 -11.89
C GLU A 272 -13.89 9.78 -10.99
N GLY A 273 -14.51 10.69 -10.26
CA GLY A 273 -15.58 10.32 -9.34
C GLY A 273 -16.39 11.51 -8.87
N SER A 274 -17.52 11.19 -8.24
CA SER A 274 -18.39 12.19 -7.64
C SER A 274 -18.94 11.71 -6.31
N LEU A 275 -19.20 12.66 -5.42
CA LEU A 275 -19.77 12.41 -4.11
C LEU A 275 -21.10 13.17 -3.98
N ARG A 276 -22.10 12.50 -3.41
CA ARG A 276 -23.40 13.08 -3.09
C ARG A 276 -23.83 12.67 -1.69
N ARG A 277 -24.08 13.62 -0.79
CA ARG A 277 -24.68 13.37 0.53
C ARG A 277 -26.19 13.58 0.50
N SER A 278 -26.92 12.70 1.18
CA SER A 278 -28.36 12.82 1.41
C SER A 278 -28.69 12.29 2.81
N GLY A 279 -28.89 13.21 3.76
CA GLY A 279 -29.13 12.87 5.16
C GLY A 279 -27.96 12.07 5.75
N THR A 280 -28.24 10.84 6.19
CA THR A 280 -27.26 9.93 6.80
C THR A 280 -26.52 9.04 5.80
N ARG A 281 -26.70 9.27 4.49
CA ARG A 281 -26.08 8.46 3.43
C ARG A 281 -25.15 9.30 2.56
N VAL A 282 -24.00 8.74 2.24
CA VAL A 282 -23.07 9.27 1.25
C VAL A 282 -22.99 8.29 0.10
N ARG A 283 -23.22 8.78 -1.11
CA ARG A 283 -23.08 8.03 -2.35
C ARG A 283 -21.84 8.49 -3.08
N VAL A 284 -21.00 7.54 -3.45
CA VAL A 284 -19.78 7.78 -4.22
C VAL A 284 -19.90 7.05 -5.54
N ASN A 285 -19.69 7.77 -6.65
CA ASN A 285 -19.48 7.14 -7.95
C ASN A 285 -18.00 7.24 -8.29
N ALA A 286 -17.41 6.16 -8.78
CA ALA A 286 -16.02 6.16 -9.25
C ALA A 286 -15.95 5.46 -10.61
N GLN A 287 -15.11 5.97 -11.50
CA GLN A 287 -14.99 5.51 -12.88
C GLN A 287 -13.52 5.50 -13.30
N LEU A 288 -13.10 4.38 -13.87
CA LEU A 288 -11.77 4.20 -14.45
C LEU A 288 -11.89 4.23 -15.97
N ILE A 289 -11.12 5.12 -16.59
CA ILE A 289 -11.18 5.39 -18.03
C ILE A 289 -9.80 5.10 -18.64
N ASP A 290 -9.77 4.37 -19.75
CA ASP A 290 -8.59 4.26 -20.61
C ASP A 290 -8.47 5.54 -21.44
N ALA A 291 -7.45 6.35 -21.18
CA ALA A 291 -7.29 7.67 -21.77
C ALA A 291 -6.96 7.61 -23.27
N GLU A 292 -6.29 6.56 -23.74
CA GLU A 292 -5.97 6.39 -25.16
C GLU A 292 -7.23 6.03 -25.95
N ALA A 293 -8.00 5.06 -25.44
CA ALA A 293 -9.23 4.60 -26.08
C ALA A 293 -10.42 5.55 -25.87
N ASP A 294 -10.35 6.43 -24.85
CA ASP A 294 -11.47 7.21 -24.33
C ASP A 294 -12.69 6.31 -24.02
N ALA A 295 -12.43 5.24 -23.27
CA ALA A 295 -13.41 4.20 -22.97
C ALA A 295 -13.42 3.86 -21.48
N HIS A 296 -14.61 3.69 -20.91
CA HIS A 296 -14.78 3.22 -19.54
C HIS A 296 -14.28 1.77 -19.43
N VAL A 297 -13.31 1.58 -18.55
CA VAL A 297 -12.81 0.26 -18.14
C VAL A 297 -13.68 -0.28 -17.02
N TRP A 298 -14.06 0.59 -16.09
CA TRP A 298 -14.87 0.24 -14.93
C TRP A 298 -15.63 1.46 -14.42
N ALA A 299 -16.82 1.23 -13.88
CA ALA A 299 -17.59 2.22 -13.14
C ALA A 299 -18.39 1.50 -12.05
N ASP A 300 -18.43 2.07 -10.85
CA ASP A 300 -19.21 1.52 -9.75
C ASP A 300 -19.77 2.62 -8.86
N ARG A 301 -20.76 2.22 -8.06
CA ARG A 301 -21.46 3.07 -7.11
C ARG A 301 -21.42 2.45 -5.73
N PHE A 302 -20.95 3.24 -4.80
CA PHE A 302 -20.80 2.88 -3.40
C PHE A 302 -21.75 3.71 -2.54
N ASP A 303 -22.40 3.06 -1.58
CA ASP A 303 -23.36 3.70 -0.68
C ASP A 303 -22.89 3.46 0.77
N PHE A 304 -22.62 4.55 1.48
CA PHE A 304 -22.07 4.54 2.83
C PHE A 304 -22.95 5.27 3.83
N SER A 305 -22.67 5.04 5.11
CA SER A 305 -23.39 5.61 6.24
C SER A 305 -22.55 6.67 6.95
N THR A 306 -23.11 7.85 7.26
CA THR A 306 -22.33 9.02 7.74
C THR A 306 -22.15 9.09 9.26
N HIS A 307 -21.96 7.97 9.95
CA HIS A 307 -21.89 8.00 11.43
C HIS A 307 -20.56 8.58 11.94
N ASP A 308 -19.47 8.39 11.20
CA ASP A 308 -18.14 8.94 11.47
C ASP A 308 -17.49 9.33 10.14
N LEU A 309 -17.17 10.62 9.96
CA LEU A 309 -16.62 11.18 8.72
C LEU A 309 -15.22 10.65 8.40
N PHE A 310 -14.37 10.40 9.41
CA PHE A 310 -13.01 9.90 9.19
C PHE A 310 -13.03 8.41 8.87
N ALA A 311 -13.80 7.63 9.64
CA ALA A 311 -13.97 6.21 9.32
C ALA A 311 -14.63 6.01 7.95
N LEU A 312 -15.54 6.92 7.57
CA LEU A 312 -16.15 6.95 6.24
C LEU A 312 -15.14 7.22 5.14
N GLN A 313 -14.24 8.20 5.33
CA GLN A 313 -13.16 8.50 4.38
C GLN A 313 -12.26 7.27 4.16
N ASP A 314 -11.76 6.66 5.24
CA ASP A 314 -10.92 5.45 5.17
C ASP A 314 -11.65 4.29 4.46
N GLU A 315 -12.95 4.13 4.74
CA GLU A 315 -13.78 3.08 4.13
C GLU A 315 -13.99 3.32 2.62
N ILE A 316 -14.28 4.56 2.21
CA ILE A 316 -14.43 4.93 0.80
C ILE A 316 -13.12 4.67 0.04
N THR A 317 -12.02 5.21 0.54
CA THR A 317 -10.71 5.08 -0.09
C THR A 317 -10.31 3.62 -0.19
N GLY A 318 -10.43 2.86 0.90
CA GLY A 318 -10.05 1.45 0.94
C GLY A 318 -10.83 0.59 -0.06
N GLN A 319 -12.17 0.74 -0.12
CA GLN A 319 -13.00 -0.02 -1.07
C GLN A 319 -12.66 0.33 -2.53
N ILE A 320 -12.48 1.61 -2.85
CA ILE A 320 -12.16 2.05 -4.21
C ILE A 320 -10.75 1.56 -4.59
N ALA A 321 -9.75 1.69 -3.72
CA ALA A 321 -8.39 1.22 -4.00
C ALA A 321 -8.32 -0.28 -4.27
N VAL A 322 -9.02 -1.09 -3.46
CA VAL A 322 -9.12 -2.55 -3.66
C VAL A 322 -9.78 -2.88 -5.00
N ALA A 323 -10.90 -2.22 -5.32
CA ALA A 323 -11.61 -2.44 -6.58
C ALA A 323 -10.72 -2.07 -7.78
N LEU A 324 -10.10 -0.89 -7.76
CA LEU A 324 -9.27 -0.39 -8.86
C LEU A 324 -8.07 -1.28 -9.16
N ASN A 325 -7.38 -1.77 -8.13
CA ASN A 325 -6.25 -2.68 -8.31
C ASN A 325 -6.67 -3.93 -9.13
N LEU A 326 -7.83 -4.52 -8.82
CA LEU A 326 -8.35 -5.67 -9.56
C LEU A 326 -8.71 -5.33 -11.00
N GLN A 327 -9.33 -4.16 -11.23
CA GLN A 327 -9.75 -3.72 -12.56
C GLN A 327 -8.56 -3.39 -13.47
N LEU A 328 -7.54 -2.70 -12.94
CA LEU A 328 -6.31 -2.37 -13.67
C LEU A 328 -5.57 -3.63 -14.11
N ILE A 329 -5.38 -4.59 -13.19
CA ILE A 329 -4.75 -5.88 -13.52
C ILE A 329 -5.55 -6.61 -14.61
N GLY A 330 -6.88 -6.67 -14.47
CA GLY A 330 -7.75 -7.34 -15.44
C GLY A 330 -7.69 -6.70 -16.83
N ALA A 331 -7.72 -5.36 -16.88
CA ALA A 331 -7.65 -4.59 -18.12
C ALA A 331 -6.31 -4.81 -18.85
N GLU A 332 -5.19 -4.70 -18.13
CA GLU A 332 -3.86 -4.94 -18.71
C GLU A 332 -3.67 -6.41 -19.13
N ALA A 333 -4.12 -7.37 -18.32
CA ALA A 333 -4.02 -8.80 -18.64
C ALA A 333 -4.80 -9.19 -19.91
N ALA A 334 -5.92 -8.51 -20.19
CA ALA A 334 -6.76 -8.75 -21.35
C ALA A 334 -6.20 -8.15 -22.65
N ARG A 335 -5.17 -7.30 -22.58
CA ARG A 335 -4.60 -6.67 -23.77
C ARG A 335 -3.97 -7.71 -24.71
N PRO A 336 -4.31 -7.65 -26.01
CA PRO A 336 -3.58 -8.43 -27.02
C PRO A 336 -2.12 -7.98 -27.08
N THR A 337 -1.21 -8.94 -27.10
CA THR A 337 0.21 -8.74 -27.41
C THR A 337 0.72 -9.97 -28.14
N ASP A 338 1.46 -9.72 -29.24
CA ASP A 338 2.07 -10.79 -30.03
C ASP A 338 3.38 -11.28 -29.39
N ASN A 339 4.01 -10.44 -28.56
CA ASN A 339 5.28 -10.71 -27.89
C ASN A 339 5.17 -10.35 -26.40
N PRO A 340 4.61 -11.23 -25.56
CA PRO A 340 4.46 -10.98 -24.13
C PRO A 340 5.82 -10.92 -23.42
N ASP A 341 6.05 -9.85 -22.68
CA ASP A 341 7.20 -9.70 -21.78
C ASP A 341 6.93 -10.31 -20.38
N ALA A 342 7.91 -10.25 -19.48
CA ALA A 342 7.77 -10.80 -18.13
C ALA A 342 6.60 -10.17 -17.36
N LEU A 343 6.37 -8.86 -17.51
CA LEU A 343 5.29 -8.14 -16.85
C LEU A 343 3.92 -8.57 -17.42
N ASP A 344 3.80 -8.80 -18.73
CA ASP A 344 2.57 -9.33 -19.33
C ASP A 344 2.17 -10.68 -18.70
N TYR A 345 3.15 -11.57 -18.52
CA TYR A 345 2.94 -12.85 -17.86
C TYR A 345 2.53 -12.68 -16.39
N VAL A 346 3.18 -11.78 -15.65
CA VAL A 346 2.83 -11.46 -14.26
C VAL A 346 1.40 -10.94 -14.16
N LEU A 347 1.00 -9.97 -14.97
CA LEU A 347 -0.35 -9.38 -14.93
C LEU A 347 -1.41 -10.41 -15.29
N ARG A 348 -1.18 -11.24 -16.32
CA ARG A 348 -2.07 -12.36 -16.67
C ARG A 348 -2.16 -13.40 -15.56
N GLY A 349 -1.04 -13.70 -14.90
CA GLY A 349 -1.00 -14.61 -13.75
C GLY A 349 -1.82 -14.08 -12.57
N ARG A 350 -1.66 -12.79 -12.23
CA ARG A 350 -2.44 -12.09 -11.20
C ARG A 350 -3.93 -12.08 -11.56
N ALA A 351 -4.30 -11.79 -12.80
CA ALA A 351 -5.70 -11.81 -13.25
C ALA A 351 -6.33 -13.20 -13.12
N ALA A 352 -5.59 -14.27 -13.42
CA ALA A 352 -6.05 -15.64 -13.21
C ALA A 352 -6.22 -15.97 -11.72
N LEU A 353 -5.30 -15.50 -10.87
CA LEU A 353 -5.30 -15.74 -9.42
C LEU A 353 -6.43 -14.99 -8.69
N TYR A 354 -6.70 -13.74 -9.07
CA TYR A 354 -7.67 -12.85 -8.42
C TYR A 354 -9.00 -12.74 -9.19
N HIS A 355 -9.35 -13.75 -9.97
CA HIS A 355 -10.54 -13.73 -10.81
C HIS A 355 -11.83 -13.55 -9.99
N HIS A 356 -12.75 -12.70 -10.45
CA HIS A 356 -13.98 -12.35 -9.73
C HIS A 356 -14.91 -13.55 -9.44
N GLN A 357 -14.92 -14.56 -10.31
CA GLN A 357 -15.66 -15.82 -10.10
C GLN A 357 -15.00 -16.79 -9.11
N GLY A 358 -13.91 -16.38 -8.44
CA GLY A 358 -13.23 -17.19 -7.43
C GLY A 358 -12.21 -18.22 -7.97
N PRO A 359 -11.60 -19.00 -7.08
CA PRO A 359 -10.56 -19.97 -7.42
C PRO A 359 -11.11 -21.23 -8.11
N THR A 360 -10.33 -21.81 -9.01
CA THR A 360 -10.56 -23.15 -9.61
C THR A 360 -9.21 -23.82 -9.86
N PRO A 361 -9.14 -25.16 -9.97
CA PRO A 361 -7.89 -25.85 -10.31
C PRO A 361 -7.25 -25.32 -11.59
N GLU A 362 -8.05 -25.05 -12.62
CA GLU A 362 -7.59 -24.56 -13.92
C GLU A 362 -7.02 -23.14 -13.82
N ARG A 363 -7.64 -22.26 -13.02
CA ARG A 363 -7.13 -20.90 -12.78
C ARG A 363 -5.81 -20.90 -12.03
N PHE A 364 -5.65 -21.74 -11.00
CA PHE A 364 -4.37 -21.86 -10.31
C PHE A 364 -3.28 -22.43 -11.23
N ALA A 365 -3.59 -23.49 -11.99
CA ALA A 365 -2.65 -24.06 -12.95
C ALA A 365 -2.22 -23.02 -13.99
N ARG A 366 -3.18 -22.24 -14.53
CA ARG A 366 -2.90 -21.15 -15.46
C ARG A 366 -2.02 -20.07 -14.82
N ALA A 367 -2.33 -19.61 -13.60
CA ALA A 367 -1.55 -18.59 -12.91
C ALA A 367 -0.11 -19.05 -12.68
N ILE A 368 0.08 -20.29 -12.22
CA ILE A 368 1.40 -20.89 -11.99
C ILE A 368 2.22 -20.93 -13.28
N ASN A 369 1.65 -21.44 -14.39
CA ASN A 369 2.34 -21.51 -15.68
C ASN A 369 2.75 -20.11 -16.20
N LEU A 370 1.90 -19.10 -15.97
CA LEU A 370 2.20 -17.71 -16.35
C LEU A 370 3.36 -17.15 -15.51
N PHE A 371 3.36 -17.36 -14.19
CA PHE A 371 4.48 -16.92 -13.35
C PHE A 371 5.78 -17.68 -13.64
N GLU A 372 5.70 -18.96 -14.00
CA GLU A 372 6.87 -19.72 -14.47
C GLU A 372 7.42 -19.16 -15.79
N SER A 373 6.54 -18.76 -16.71
CA SER A 373 6.94 -18.10 -17.96
C SER A 373 7.61 -16.76 -17.68
N ALA A 374 7.08 -15.95 -16.74
CA ALA A 374 7.72 -14.72 -16.29
C ALA A 374 9.11 -14.97 -15.68
N LEU A 375 9.26 -15.98 -14.81
CA LEU A 375 10.57 -16.34 -14.23
C LEU A 375 11.57 -16.89 -15.25
N SER A 376 11.10 -17.45 -16.37
CA SER A 376 12.00 -17.86 -17.46
C SER A 376 12.64 -16.67 -18.17
N LEU A 377 11.94 -15.52 -18.18
CA LEU A 377 12.42 -14.26 -18.77
C LEU A 377 13.21 -13.41 -17.76
N ASP A 378 12.77 -13.38 -16.50
CA ASP A 378 13.47 -12.73 -15.39
C ASP A 378 13.58 -13.67 -14.16
N PRO A 379 14.64 -14.48 -14.08
CA PRO A 379 14.83 -15.44 -12.98
C PRO A 379 15.04 -14.83 -11.59
N GLN A 380 15.40 -13.54 -11.52
CA GLN A 380 15.67 -12.82 -10.26
C GLN A 380 14.49 -11.97 -9.81
N SER A 381 13.38 -11.96 -10.55
CA SER A 381 12.17 -11.23 -10.20
C SER A 381 11.62 -11.65 -8.83
N VAL A 382 11.83 -10.81 -7.82
CA VAL A 382 11.35 -11.02 -6.45
C VAL A 382 9.82 -11.11 -6.42
N ASP A 383 9.14 -10.20 -7.13
CA ASP A 383 7.67 -10.17 -7.17
C ASP A 383 7.11 -11.45 -7.80
N THR A 384 7.69 -11.91 -8.91
CA THR A 384 7.24 -13.14 -9.57
C THR A 384 7.49 -14.38 -8.70
N GLN A 385 8.62 -14.45 -7.99
CA GLN A 385 8.89 -15.53 -7.02
C GLN A 385 7.83 -15.54 -5.91
N ALA A 386 7.49 -14.36 -5.37
CA ALA A 386 6.48 -14.21 -4.33
C ALA A 386 5.06 -14.58 -4.81
N LEU A 387 4.67 -14.12 -6.00
CA LEU A 387 3.37 -14.41 -6.61
C LEU A 387 3.21 -15.90 -6.99
N LEU A 388 4.28 -16.54 -7.46
CA LEU A 388 4.28 -17.97 -7.70
C LEU A 388 4.10 -18.75 -6.39
N GLY A 389 4.85 -18.39 -5.34
CA GLY A 389 4.66 -18.95 -4.00
C GLY A 389 3.23 -18.78 -3.50
N LEU A 390 2.64 -17.61 -3.72
CA LEU A 390 1.26 -17.32 -3.37
C LEU A 390 0.27 -18.22 -4.12
N ALA A 391 0.45 -18.43 -5.42
CA ALA A 391 -0.43 -19.29 -6.21
C ALA A 391 -0.34 -20.77 -5.75
N LEU A 392 0.87 -21.24 -5.42
CA LEU A 392 1.10 -22.58 -4.85
C LEU A 392 0.38 -22.73 -3.51
N MET A 393 0.54 -21.78 -2.59
CA MET A 393 -0.15 -21.82 -1.30
C MET A 393 -1.67 -21.68 -1.44
N GLY A 394 -2.14 -20.90 -2.42
CA GLY A 394 -3.57 -20.78 -2.74
C GLY A 394 -4.20 -22.13 -3.06
N ARG A 395 -3.61 -22.90 -3.98
CA ARG A 395 -4.15 -24.23 -4.34
C ARG A 395 -4.04 -25.26 -3.20
N VAL A 396 -3.07 -25.10 -2.29
CA VAL A 396 -2.98 -25.91 -1.05
C VAL A 396 -4.20 -25.65 -0.15
N PHE A 397 -4.50 -24.39 0.15
CA PHE A 397 -5.61 -24.05 1.06
C PHE A 397 -6.99 -24.35 0.47
N GLU A 398 -7.14 -24.20 -0.84
CA GLU A 398 -8.39 -24.55 -1.54
C GLU A 398 -8.52 -26.06 -1.81
N GLN A 399 -7.56 -26.88 -1.36
CA GLN A 399 -7.51 -28.35 -1.57
C GLN A 399 -7.56 -28.74 -3.06
N MET A 400 -6.96 -27.92 -3.92
CA MET A 400 -6.92 -28.09 -5.38
C MET A 400 -5.60 -28.69 -5.89
N THR A 401 -4.82 -29.29 -4.99
CA THR A 401 -3.53 -29.95 -5.31
C THR A 401 -3.52 -31.38 -4.79
N LYS A 402 -2.85 -32.27 -5.52
CA LYS A 402 -2.60 -33.66 -5.10
C LYS A 402 -1.29 -33.81 -4.32
N SER A 403 -0.45 -32.77 -4.31
CA SER A 403 0.91 -32.80 -3.77
C SER A 403 1.19 -31.59 -2.88
N ALA A 404 0.35 -31.39 -1.85
CA ALA A 404 0.44 -30.23 -0.97
C ALA A 404 1.82 -30.05 -0.33
N ALA A 405 2.48 -31.13 0.10
CA ALA A 405 3.82 -31.07 0.67
C ALA A 405 4.86 -30.50 -0.31
N ALA A 406 4.84 -30.95 -1.56
CA ALA A 406 5.76 -30.46 -2.59
C ALA A 406 5.50 -28.97 -2.94
N ASP A 407 4.23 -28.55 -2.90
CA ASP A 407 3.85 -27.16 -3.14
C ASP A 407 4.32 -26.23 -2.03
N ILE A 408 4.17 -26.66 -0.77
CA ILE A 408 4.66 -25.95 0.41
C ILE A 408 6.18 -25.81 0.34
N GLU A 409 6.90 -26.91 0.11
CA GLU A 409 8.36 -26.92 0.03
C GLU A 409 8.89 -26.03 -1.11
N ARG A 410 8.20 -26.04 -2.25
CA ARG A 410 8.53 -25.16 -3.38
C ARG A 410 8.26 -23.69 -3.05
N ALA A 411 7.12 -23.38 -2.42
CA ALA A 411 6.79 -22.02 -2.00
C ALA A 411 7.82 -21.51 -0.99
N GLU A 412 8.24 -22.33 -0.02
CA GLU A 412 9.29 -21.99 0.95
C GLU A 412 10.59 -21.53 0.27
N ARG A 413 11.13 -22.33 -0.64
CA ARG A 413 12.37 -21.97 -1.37
C ARG A 413 12.24 -20.67 -2.14
N LEU A 414 11.09 -20.42 -2.77
CA LEU A 414 10.84 -19.19 -3.52
C LEU A 414 10.81 -17.98 -2.57
N ILE A 415 10.12 -18.11 -1.45
CA ILE A 415 9.95 -17.02 -0.48
C ILE A 415 11.24 -16.73 0.29
N GLU A 416 12.04 -17.75 0.62
CA GLU A 416 13.37 -17.56 1.21
C GLU A 416 14.28 -16.73 0.30
N ARG A 417 14.31 -17.03 -1.00
CA ARG A 417 15.07 -16.25 -2.00
C ARG A 417 14.52 -14.83 -2.14
N ALA A 418 13.20 -14.69 -2.24
CA ALA A 418 12.55 -13.39 -2.39
C ALA A 418 12.83 -12.46 -1.19
N LEU A 419 12.72 -12.97 0.05
CA LEU A 419 12.98 -12.19 1.26
C LEU A 419 14.47 -11.94 1.50
N ALA A 420 15.35 -12.82 1.05
CA ALA A 420 16.80 -12.57 1.09
C ALA A 420 17.19 -11.41 0.16
N ALA A 421 16.54 -11.31 -1.01
CA ALA A 421 16.78 -10.23 -1.97
C ALA A 421 16.05 -8.92 -1.61
N SER A 422 14.82 -9.01 -1.12
CA SER A 422 14.01 -7.86 -0.68
C SER A 422 13.31 -8.16 0.64
N PRO A 423 13.94 -7.78 1.78
CA PRO A 423 13.40 -8.04 3.11
C PRO A 423 12.09 -7.29 3.42
N ASN A 424 11.69 -6.30 2.62
CA ASN A 424 10.46 -5.52 2.83
C ASN A 424 9.43 -5.78 1.71
N HIS A 425 9.33 -7.02 1.22
CA HIS A 425 8.42 -7.37 0.13
C HIS A 425 7.07 -7.89 0.67
N ALA A 426 6.00 -7.10 0.51
CA ALA A 426 4.68 -7.38 1.10
C ALA A 426 4.16 -8.78 0.73
N VAL A 427 4.24 -9.16 -0.55
CA VAL A 427 3.72 -10.45 -1.04
C VAL A 427 4.52 -11.63 -0.50
N ALA A 428 5.82 -11.43 -0.27
CA ALA A 428 6.67 -12.49 0.23
C ALA A 428 6.38 -12.75 1.72
N HIS A 429 6.19 -11.69 2.51
CA HIS A 429 5.71 -11.80 3.90
C HIS A 429 4.34 -12.47 3.99
N PHE A 430 3.37 -12.04 3.19
CA PHE A 430 2.05 -12.68 3.16
C PHE A 430 2.15 -14.18 2.85
N THR A 431 2.95 -14.54 1.85
CA THR A 431 3.13 -15.94 1.44
C THR A 431 3.87 -16.74 2.50
N ARG A 432 4.85 -16.15 3.20
CA ARG A 432 5.50 -16.79 4.36
C ARG A 432 4.51 -17.06 5.48
N GLY A 433 3.65 -16.11 5.79
CA GLY A 433 2.54 -16.31 6.73
C GLY A 433 1.62 -17.45 6.29
N GLN A 434 1.35 -17.59 5.00
CA GLN A 434 0.53 -18.67 4.45
C GLN A 434 1.20 -20.05 4.60
N ILE A 435 2.50 -20.14 4.35
CA ILE A 435 3.30 -21.36 4.60
C ILE A 435 3.22 -21.77 6.07
N LEU A 436 3.53 -20.84 6.97
CA LEU A 436 3.49 -21.08 8.42
C LEU A 436 2.09 -21.51 8.88
N ARG A 437 1.05 -20.88 8.34
CA ARG A 437 -0.35 -21.25 8.61
C ARG A 437 -0.69 -22.66 8.12
N ALA A 438 -0.19 -23.08 6.95
CA ALA A 438 -0.39 -24.43 6.43
C ALA A 438 0.33 -25.49 7.29
N GLN A 439 1.41 -25.09 7.97
CA GLN A 439 2.13 -25.91 8.96
C GLN A 439 1.52 -25.84 10.36
N HIS A 440 0.36 -25.19 10.52
CA HIS A 440 -0.30 -24.93 11.81
C HIS A 440 0.54 -24.10 12.81
N ARG A 441 1.54 -23.35 12.33
CA ARG A 441 2.37 -22.44 13.13
C ARG A 441 1.76 -21.05 13.18
N TYR A 442 0.56 -20.95 13.75
CA TYR A 442 -0.28 -19.74 13.67
C TYR A 442 0.35 -18.52 14.33
N GLU A 443 0.95 -18.69 15.50
CA GLU A 443 1.61 -17.62 16.27
C GLU A 443 2.82 -17.06 15.50
N ALA A 444 3.59 -17.92 14.84
CA ALA A 444 4.71 -17.50 14.00
C ALA A 444 4.24 -16.77 12.71
N ALA A 445 3.04 -17.08 12.22
CA ALA A 445 2.48 -16.45 11.02
C ALA A 445 1.95 -15.02 11.27
N ILE A 446 1.52 -14.72 12.50
CA ILE A 446 0.98 -13.39 12.87
C ILE A 446 1.91 -12.23 12.48
N PRO A 447 3.19 -12.18 12.89
CA PRO A 447 4.08 -11.05 12.57
C PRO A 447 4.36 -10.91 11.07
N GLU A 448 4.29 -12.01 10.30
CA GLU A 448 4.43 -11.96 8.84
C GLU A 448 3.23 -11.26 8.19
N TYR A 449 2.01 -11.55 8.65
CA TYR A 449 0.81 -10.86 8.18
C TYR A 449 0.78 -9.39 8.61
N GLU A 450 1.19 -9.08 9.84
CA GLU A 450 1.29 -7.69 10.32
C GLU A 450 2.29 -6.89 9.48
N THR A 451 3.42 -7.50 9.10
CA THR A 451 4.39 -6.88 8.18
C THR A 451 3.79 -6.68 6.79
N ALA A 452 3.08 -7.67 6.24
CA ALA A 452 2.41 -7.52 4.95
C ALA A 452 1.36 -6.39 4.95
N ILE A 453 0.61 -6.24 6.06
CA ILE A 453 -0.40 -5.20 6.24
C ILE A 453 0.25 -3.81 6.43
N SER A 454 1.38 -3.72 7.13
CA SER A 454 2.08 -2.43 7.28
C SER A 454 2.60 -1.89 5.95
N LEU A 455 3.01 -2.79 5.05
CA LEU A 455 3.44 -2.48 3.69
C LEU A 455 2.26 -2.24 2.74
N ASN A 456 1.14 -2.96 2.90
CA ASN A 456 -0.10 -2.77 2.15
C ASN A 456 -1.33 -2.83 3.06
N ARG A 457 -1.77 -1.66 3.53
CA ARG A 457 -2.84 -1.52 4.54
C ARG A 457 -4.21 -2.01 4.08
N ASN A 458 -4.46 -2.00 2.77
CA ASN A 458 -5.74 -2.41 2.19
C ASN A 458 -5.71 -3.85 1.68
N TRP A 459 -4.70 -4.65 2.05
CA TRP A 459 -4.63 -6.03 1.60
C TRP A 459 -5.61 -6.94 2.34
N VAL A 460 -6.82 -7.04 1.78
CA VAL A 460 -7.95 -7.81 2.32
C VAL A 460 -7.60 -9.25 2.69
N LEU A 461 -6.82 -9.95 1.85
CA LEU A 461 -6.42 -11.33 2.13
C LEU A 461 -5.47 -11.43 3.33
N ALA A 462 -4.56 -10.46 3.52
CA ALA A 462 -3.66 -10.41 4.68
C ALA A 462 -4.42 -10.16 5.97
N ILE A 463 -5.37 -9.21 5.96
CA ILE A 463 -6.23 -8.91 7.10
C ILE A 463 -7.07 -10.14 7.50
N ALA A 464 -7.71 -10.79 6.52
CA ALA A 464 -8.52 -11.98 6.78
C ALA A 464 -7.66 -13.15 7.30
N ALA A 465 -6.46 -13.35 6.75
CA ALA A 465 -5.53 -14.40 7.18
C ALA A 465 -4.99 -14.15 8.59
N LEU A 466 -4.69 -12.90 8.94
CA LEU A 466 -4.33 -12.50 10.31
C LEU A 466 -5.44 -12.87 11.29
N GLY A 467 -6.70 -12.54 10.98
CA GLY A 467 -7.85 -12.92 11.79
C GLY A 467 -7.99 -14.44 11.97
N ILE A 468 -7.68 -15.22 10.94
CA ILE A 468 -7.66 -16.69 11.03
C ILE A 468 -6.55 -17.18 11.96
N CYS A 469 -5.34 -16.61 11.88
CA CYS A 469 -4.25 -17.00 12.77
C CYS A 469 -4.53 -16.60 14.23
N LYS A 470 -5.06 -15.40 14.47
CA LYS A 470 -5.50 -14.97 15.81
C LYS A 470 -6.56 -15.89 16.38
N PHE A 471 -7.53 -16.30 15.54
CA PHE A 471 -8.52 -17.31 15.92
C PHE A 471 -7.86 -18.62 16.38
N PHE A 472 -6.98 -19.22 15.58
CA PHE A 472 -6.35 -20.50 15.94
C PHE A 472 -5.33 -20.40 17.08
N ALA A 473 -4.72 -19.22 17.27
CA ALA A 473 -3.87 -18.91 18.41
C ALA A 473 -4.67 -18.64 19.70
N GLY A 474 -6.00 -18.58 19.65
CA GLY A 474 -6.88 -18.41 20.80
C GLY A 474 -7.27 -16.97 21.13
N ALA A 475 -6.76 -15.98 20.38
CA ALA A 475 -7.13 -14.57 20.50
C ALA A 475 -8.47 -14.29 19.76
N LEU A 476 -9.55 -14.87 20.29
CA LEU A 476 -10.88 -14.88 19.64
C LEU A 476 -11.47 -13.47 19.48
N GLU A 477 -11.24 -12.59 20.45
CA GLU A 477 -11.75 -11.22 20.48
C GLU A 477 -11.20 -10.37 19.32
N GLU A 478 -10.00 -10.69 18.84
CA GLU A 478 -9.35 -9.97 17.74
C GLU A 478 -9.68 -10.55 16.35
N ALA A 479 -10.25 -11.76 16.30
CA ALA A 479 -10.59 -12.42 15.05
C ALA A 479 -11.79 -11.78 14.34
N ILE A 480 -12.84 -11.40 15.08
CA ILE A 480 -14.05 -10.78 14.50
C ILE A 480 -13.73 -9.43 13.85
N PRO A 481 -13.05 -8.47 14.52
CA PRO A 481 -12.74 -7.16 13.92
C PRO A 481 -11.95 -7.28 12.61
N ALA A 482 -11.02 -8.23 12.52
CA ALA A 482 -10.26 -8.48 11.30
C ALA A 482 -11.14 -8.97 10.14
N GLN A 483 -12.08 -9.90 10.41
CA GLN A 483 -13.00 -10.37 9.37
C GLN A 483 -14.01 -9.31 8.96
N GLU A 484 -14.51 -8.52 9.91
CA GLU A 484 -15.41 -7.39 9.60
C GLU A 484 -14.71 -6.33 8.74
N LEU A 485 -13.44 -6.03 9.02
CA LEU A 485 -12.66 -5.13 8.18
C LEU A 485 -12.47 -5.68 6.77
N ALA A 486 -12.17 -6.98 6.62
CA ALA A 486 -12.07 -7.60 5.29
C ALA A 486 -13.40 -7.53 4.51
N ILE A 487 -14.53 -7.78 5.18
CA ILE A 487 -15.87 -7.66 4.60
C ILE A 487 -16.15 -6.21 4.17
N ARG A 488 -15.79 -5.21 5.00
CA ARG A 488 -15.98 -3.80 4.67
C ARG A 488 -15.13 -3.37 3.47
N LEU A 489 -13.87 -3.81 3.39
CA LEU A 489 -12.98 -3.44 2.28
C LEU A 489 -13.31 -4.15 0.96
N SER A 490 -13.90 -5.35 1.02
CA SER A 490 -14.29 -6.11 -0.18
C SER A 490 -15.68 -6.75 0.01
N PRO A 491 -16.77 -5.96 -0.06
CA PRO A 491 -18.13 -6.43 0.21
C PRO A 491 -18.70 -7.32 -0.89
N ARG A 492 -17.95 -7.57 -1.96
CA ARG A 492 -18.29 -8.48 -3.07
C ARG A 492 -17.24 -9.57 -3.28
N ASP A 493 -16.35 -9.80 -2.30
CA ASP A 493 -15.30 -10.79 -2.42
C ASP A 493 -15.87 -12.21 -2.58
N PRO A 494 -15.33 -13.05 -3.49
CA PRO A 494 -15.74 -14.45 -3.57
C PRO A 494 -15.48 -15.25 -2.27
N ARG A 495 -14.64 -14.75 -1.35
CA ARG A 495 -14.31 -15.40 -0.07
C ARG A 495 -15.21 -14.97 1.10
N LEU A 496 -16.17 -14.07 0.90
CA LEU A 496 -17.14 -13.66 1.94
C LEU A 496 -17.76 -14.83 2.74
N PRO A 497 -18.17 -15.96 2.12
CA PRO A 497 -18.72 -17.09 2.87
C PRO A 497 -17.77 -17.59 3.98
N ASN A 498 -16.46 -17.59 3.73
CA ASN A 498 -15.46 -18.03 4.70
C ASN A 498 -15.30 -17.05 5.86
N TRP A 499 -15.42 -15.75 5.61
CA TRP A 499 -15.32 -14.71 6.64
C TRP A 499 -16.56 -14.69 7.54
N TYR A 500 -17.76 -14.79 6.96
CA TYR A 500 -19.01 -14.97 7.71
C TYR A 500 -18.95 -16.23 8.57
N TRP A 501 -18.46 -17.34 8.01
CA TRP A 501 -18.31 -18.58 8.75
C TRP A 501 -17.35 -18.41 9.92
N ARG A 502 -16.19 -17.76 9.73
CA ARG A 502 -15.23 -17.51 10.80
C ARG A 502 -15.81 -16.69 11.95
N ILE A 503 -16.58 -15.63 11.66
CA ILE A 503 -17.27 -14.84 12.70
C ILE A 503 -18.26 -15.72 13.46
N GLY A 504 -19.03 -16.53 12.75
CA GLY A 504 -19.96 -17.48 13.34
C GLY A 504 -19.29 -18.53 14.22
N MET A 505 -18.12 -19.05 13.81
CA MET A 505 -17.31 -19.97 14.62
C MET A 505 -16.89 -19.33 15.94
N VAL A 506 -16.39 -18.09 15.91
CA VAL A 506 -16.00 -17.35 17.13
C VAL A 506 -17.17 -17.24 18.09
N HIS A 507 -18.35 -16.85 17.59
CA HIS A 507 -19.55 -16.76 18.43
C HIS A 507 -19.93 -18.10 19.05
N LEU A 508 -19.87 -19.21 18.29
CA LEU A 508 -20.20 -20.52 18.83
C LEU A 508 -19.21 -20.95 19.92
N LEU A 509 -17.91 -20.73 19.70
CA LEU A 509 -16.86 -21.02 20.69
C LEU A 509 -17.00 -20.19 21.97
N GLN A 510 -17.58 -19.00 21.88
CA GLN A 510 -17.94 -18.14 23.01
C GLN A 510 -19.34 -18.46 23.59
N SER A 511 -19.97 -19.57 23.18
CA SER A 511 -21.33 -19.97 23.57
C SER A 511 -22.44 -18.96 23.23
N ARG A 512 -22.20 -18.06 22.27
CA ARG A 512 -23.17 -17.08 21.75
C ARG A 512 -23.97 -17.69 20.58
N ILE A 513 -24.83 -18.67 20.92
CA ILE A 513 -25.46 -19.57 19.94
C ILE A 513 -26.30 -18.82 18.90
N ASP A 514 -27.11 -17.83 19.29
CA ASP A 514 -27.96 -17.10 18.35
C ASP A 514 -27.17 -16.25 17.36
N GLN A 515 -26.12 -15.56 17.83
CA GLN A 515 -25.21 -14.83 16.95
C GLN A 515 -24.47 -15.78 16.02
N ALA A 516 -24.05 -16.95 16.51
CA ALA A 516 -23.41 -17.98 15.68
C ALA A 516 -24.33 -18.42 14.54
N ILE A 517 -25.57 -18.81 14.85
CA ILE A 517 -26.56 -19.22 13.83
C ILE A 517 -26.73 -18.11 12.79
N SER A 518 -26.94 -16.87 13.22
CA SER A 518 -27.13 -15.72 12.31
C SER A 518 -25.99 -15.56 11.31
N TRP A 519 -24.73 -15.61 11.77
CA TRP A 519 -23.56 -15.45 10.90
C TRP A 519 -23.29 -16.67 10.02
N ILE A 520 -23.46 -17.89 10.54
CA ILE A 520 -23.20 -19.11 9.76
C ILE A 520 -24.31 -19.33 8.71
N GLU A 521 -25.55 -18.90 8.99
CA GLU A 521 -26.60 -18.84 7.96
C GLU A 521 -26.23 -17.89 6.81
N LYS A 522 -25.64 -16.71 7.11
CA LYS A 522 -25.13 -15.82 6.05
C LYS A 522 -24.07 -16.53 5.21
N ALA A 523 -23.13 -17.24 5.84
CA ALA A 523 -22.12 -18.04 5.14
C ALA A 523 -22.75 -19.09 4.22
N ARG A 524 -23.70 -19.88 4.74
CA ARG A 524 -24.41 -20.92 3.98
C ARG A 524 -25.23 -20.35 2.82
N ARG A 525 -25.89 -19.20 3.00
CA ARG A 525 -26.64 -18.53 1.93
C ARG A 525 -25.71 -18.02 0.84
N ALA A 526 -24.55 -17.49 1.22
CA ALA A 526 -23.55 -16.97 0.28
C ALA A 526 -22.85 -18.09 -0.51
N ASN A 527 -22.63 -19.27 0.08
CA ASN A 527 -22.18 -20.46 -0.63
C ASN A 527 -22.80 -21.75 -0.04
N PRO A 528 -23.89 -22.27 -0.64
CA PRO A 528 -24.57 -23.47 -0.14
C PRO A 528 -23.78 -24.77 -0.30
N GLY A 529 -22.72 -24.77 -1.12
CA GLY A 529 -21.89 -25.93 -1.42
C GLY A 529 -20.78 -26.21 -0.41
N LEU A 530 -20.55 -25.31 0.57
CA LEU A 530 -19.53 -25.51 1.60
C LEU A 530 -20.07 -26.43 2.72
N PRO A 531 -19.43 -27.59 2.99
CA PRO A 531 -19.87 -28.49 4.05
C PRO A 531 -19.59 -27.94 5.46
N GLY A 532 -18.52 -27.13 5.62
CA GLY A 532 -18.09 -26.55 6.90
C GLY A 532 -19.18 -25.74 7.61
N PRO A 533 -19.73 -24.67 7.00
CA PRO A 533 -20.83 -23.90 7.59
C PRO A 533 -22.03 -24.74 8.00
N ARG A 534 -22.37 -25.79 7.24
CA ARG A 534 -23.50 -26.67 7.54
C ARG A 534 -23.25 -27.54 8.77
N ALA A 535 -22.07 -28.12 8.90
CA ALA A 535 -21.69 -28.86 10.10
C ALA A 535 -21.72 -27.97 11.36
N TRP A 536 -21.31 -26.70 11.24
CA TRP A 536 -21.37 -25.74 12.33
C TRP A 536 -22.80 -25.28 12.66
N LEU A 537 -23.68 -25.14 11.67
CA LEU A 537 -25.11 -24.92 11.91
C LEU A 537 -25.76 -26.13 12.59
N ALA A 538 -25.42 -27.35 12.18
CA ALA A 538 -25.92 -28.56 12.81
C ALA A 538 -25.60 -28.59 14.31
N SER A 539 -24.34 -28.31 14.65
CA SER A 539 -23.89 -28.17 16.04
C SER A 539 -24.64 -27.06 16.78
N ALA A 540 -24.74 -25.86 16.19
CA ALA A 540 -25.39 -24.71 16.83
C ALA A 540 -26.90 -24.92 17.05
N TYR A 541 -27.63 -25.50 16.08
CA TYR A 541 -29.05 -25.84 16.24
C TYR A 541 -29.26 -26.92 17.29
N ALA A 542 -28.40 -27.95 17.35
CA ALA A 542 -28.50 -28.99 18.38
C ALA A 542 -28.26 -28.43 19.79
N LEU A 543 -27.32 -27.49 19.95
CA LEU A 543 -27.10 -26.78 21.21
C LEU A 543 -28.29 -25.90 21.59
N LYS A 544 -29.00 -25.33 20.60
CA LYS A 544 -30.24 -24.56 20.78
C LYS A 544 -31.46 -25.44 21.09
N GLY A 545 -31.36 -26.76 20.91
CA GLY A 545 -32.46 -27.71 21.11
C GLY A 545 -33.32 -27.97 19.87
N ASP A 546 -32.89 -27.52 18.69
CA ASP A 546 -33.59 -27.73 17.44
C ASP A 546 -33.03 -28.95 16.69
N ALA A 547 -33.49 -30.14 17.10
CA ALA A 547 -32.98 -31.41 16.59
C ALA A 547 -33.28 -31.62 15.09
N GLU A 548 -34.42 -31.12 14.61
CA GLU A 548 -34.84 -31.27 13.21
C GLU A 548 -33.90 -30.51 12.27
N ARG A 549 -33.67 -29.22 12.54
CA ARG A 549 -32.74 -28.41 11.74
C ARG A 549 -31.30 -28.89 11.89
N ALA A 550 -30.92 -29.37 13.07
CA ALA A 550 -29.60 -29.94 13.29
C ALA A 550 -29.34 -31.17 12.39
N ALA A 551 -30.27 -32.11 12.36
CA ALA A 551 -30.17 -33.32 11.55
C ALA A 551 -30.14 -33.00 10.05
N ALA A 552 -30.97 -32.06 9.59
CA ALA A 552 -31.02 -31.63 8.19
C ALA A 552 -29.68 -31.01 7.72
N GLU A 553 -29.09 -30.12 8.51
CA GLU A 553 -27.80 -29.50 8.15
C GLU A 553 -26.64 -30.51 8.22
N LEU A 554 -26.66 -31.45 9.15
CA LEU A 554 -25.63 -32.51 9.24
C LEU A 554 -25.69 -33.46 8.04
N ALA A 555 -26.89 -33.87 7.63
CA ALA A 555 -27.08 -34.73 6.46
C ALA A 555 -26.50 -34.06 5.19
N GLU A 556 -26.77 -32.77 5.03
CA GLU A 556 -26.29 -32.01 3.88
C GLU A 556 -24.77 -31.73 3.95
N ALA A 557 -24.21 -31.51 5.15
CA ALA A 557 -22.76 -31.42 5.33
C ALA A 557 -22.05 -32.71 4.91
N ARG A 558 -22.61 -33.88 5.26
CA ARG A 558 -22.10 -35.20 4.82
C ARG A 558 -22.21 -35.38 3.31
N ARG A 559 -23.35 -35.00 2.71
CA ARG A 559 -23.56 -35.10 1.25
C ARG A 559 -22.57 -34.26 0.45
N LEU A 560 -22.17 -33.09 0.97
CA LEU A 560 -21.26 -32.16 0.31
C LEU A 560 -19.77 -32.43 0.60
N SER A 561 -19.46 -33.25 1.61
CA SER A 561 -18.08 -33.62 1.92
C SER A 561 -17.58 -34.67 0.92
N HIS A 562 -16.31 -34.56 0.53
CA HIS A 562 -15.64 -35.55 -0.33
C HIS A 562 -14.93 -36.64 0.49
N ASP A 563 -15.04 -36.56 1.82
CA ASP A 563 -14.53 -37.52 2.79
C ASP A 563 -15.53 -37.73 3.94
N ASP A 564 -15.22 -38.69 4.79
CA ASP A 564 -16.05 -39.06 5.94
C ASP A 564 -15.73 -38.25 7.21
N ARG A 565 -15.20 -37.03 7.12
CA ARG A 565 -14.78 -36.26 8.32
C ARG A 565 -15.92 -35.97 9.30
N TYR A 566 -17.17 -35.99 8.84
CA TYR A 566 -18.37 -35.78 9.65
C TYR A 566 -19.08 -37.10 10.03
N ALA A 567 -18.46 -38.25 9.78
CA ALA A 567 -19.01 -39.53 10.20
C ALA A 567 -18.95 -39.67 11.72
N THR A 568 -17.82 -39.31 12.34
CA THR A 568 -17.55 -39.50 13.78
C THR A 568 -16.78 -38.32 14.35
N VAL A 569 -16.92 -38.04 15.65
CA VAL A 569 -16.22 -36.94 16.31
C VAL A 569 -14.70 -37.15 16.25
N ALA A 570 -14.23 -38.40 16.39
CA ALA A 570 -12.82 -38.76 16.26
C ALA A 570 -12.26 -38.40 14.87
N ARG A 571 -12.99 -38.70 13.79
CA ARG A 571 -12.59 -38.34 12.42
C ARG A 571 -12.52 -36.83 12.23
N TYR A 572 -13.52 -36.07 12.70
CA TYR A 572 -13.46 -34.61 12.63
C TYR A 572 -12.25 -34.07 13.40
N ARG A 573 -12.01 -34.56 14.63
CA ARG A 573 -10.87 -34.16 15.46
C ARG A 573 -9.54 -34.42 14.74
N SER A 574 -9.41 -35.56 14.07
CA SER A 574 -8.20 -35.88 13.30
C SER A 574 -7.99 -34.97 12.07
N SER A 575 -9.08 -34.42 11.51
CA SER A 575 -9.01 -33.45 10.40
C SER A 575 -8.61 -32.04 10.83
N PHE A 576 -8.65 -31.78 12.14
CA PHE A 576 -8.29 -30.49 12.75
C PHE A 576 -6.94 -30.64 13.47
N GLY A 577 -5.92 -29.91 13.01
CA GLY A 577 -4.62 -29.89 13.68
C GLY A 577 -4.70 -29.41 15.13
N ALA A 578 -3.64 -29.64 15.90
CA ALA A 578 -3.52 -29.07 17.24
C ALA A 578 -3.61 -27.53 17.17
N SER A 579 -4.48 -26.93 17.97
CA SER A 579 -4.64 -25.48 18.06
C SER A 579 -5.15 -25.06 19.44
N ASN A 580 -4.94 -23.80 19.82
CA ASN A 580 -5.29 -23.29 21.15
C ASN A 580 -6.80 -23.22 21.38
N ILE A 581 -7.61 -23.38 20.33
CA ILE A 581 -9.07 -23.42 20.43
C ILE A 581 -9.64 -24.80 20.70
N ASN A 582 -8.84 -25.86 20.70
CA ASN A 582 -9.35 -27.24 20.77
C ASN A 582 -10.20 -27.49 22.02
N THR A 583 -9.80 -26.94 23.17
CA THR A 583 -10.57 -27.04 24.42
C THR A 583 -11.95 -26.39 24.30
N LEU A 584 -12.01 -25.18 23.74
CA LEU A 584 -13.28 -24.48 23.50
C LEU A 584 -14.14 -25.22 22.47
N ALA A 585 -13.52 -25.75 21.41
CA ALA A 585 -14.22 -26.50 20.38
C ALA A 585 -14.81 -27.82 20.91
N GLU A 586 -14.13 -28.49 21.83
CA GLU A 586 -14.64 -29.69 22.50
C GLU A 586 -15.88 -29.36 23.36
N ALA A 587 -15.82 -28.27 24.13
CA ALA A 587 -16.91 -27.83 25.00
C ALA A 587 -18.14 -27.26 24.25
N THR A 588 -17.96 -26.82 23.00
CA THR A 588 -19.02 -26.17 22.21
C THR A 588 -19.34 -26.96 20.95
N PHE A 589 -18.57 -26.77 19.88
CA PHE A 589 -18.84 -27.33 18.56
C PHE A 589 -18.98 -28.87 18.58
N LEU A 590 -18.05 -29.60 19.20
CA LEU A 590 -18.12 -31.07 19.26
C LEU A 590 -19.22 -31.57 20.18
N ALA A 591 -19.47 -30.89 21.31
CA ALA A 591 -20.63 -31.17 22.15
C ALA A 591 -21.95 -31.02 21.36
N GLY A 592 -22.06 -29.99 20.50
CA GLY A 592 -23.21 -29.81 19.63
C GLY A 592 -23.31 -30.88 18.53
N LEU A 593 -22.20 -31.31 17.93
CA LEU A 593 -22.22 -32.42 16.96
C LEU A 593 -22.70 -33.74 17.59
N ARG A 594 -22.28 -34.05 18.82
CA ARG A 594 -22.80 -35.21 19.55
C ARG A 594 -24.31 -35.12 19.74
N ARG A 595 -24.82 -33.95 20.14
CA ARG A 595 -26.27 -33.70 20.26
C ARG A 595 -27.00 -33.77 18.92
N ALA A 596 -26.33 -33.46 17.81
CA ALA A 596 -26.86 -33.62 16.45
C ALA A 596 -26.83 -35.08 15.96
N GLY A 597 -26.34 -36.03 16.76
CA GLY A 597 -26.31 -37.46 16.43
C GLY A 597 -25.03 -37.95 15.75
N VAL A 598 -23.91 -37.22 15.86
CA VAL A 598 -22.60 -37.71 15.43
C VAL A 598 -22.01 -38.61 16.53
N PRO A 599 -21.70 -39.89 16.25
CA PRO A 599 -21.06 -40.80 17.21
C PRO A 599 -19.61 -40.39 17.52
N ASP A 600 -19.08 -40.84 18.65
CA ASP A 600 -17.71 -40.51 19.06
C ASP A 600 -16.63 -41.19 18.19
N ASP A 601 -16.79 -42.49 17.88
CA ASP A 601 -15.80 -43.33 17.18
C ASP A 601 -16.18 -43.74 15.76
#